data_AF-A0A354J8L7-F1
#
_entry.id   AF-A0A354J8L7-F1
#
_cell.length_a   1.000
_cell.length_b   1.000
_cell.length_c   1.000
_cell.angle_alpha   90.00
_cell.angle_beta   90.00
_cell.angle_gamma   90.00
#
_symmetry.space_group_name_H-M   'P 1'
#
loop_
_entity.id
_entity.type
_entity.pdbx_description
1 polymer ?
#
loop_
_entity_poly.entity_id
_entity_poly.type
_entity_poly.pdbx_seq_one_letter_code
_entity_poly.pdbx_strand_id
1 'polypeptide(L)'
;MLKYADKQFYLDGKPVLLMAGEIHYYRLDPSEWQPRIDELKSAGFNTVATYIPWVCHEHVEGDIDLTGKYNERHNIKAFIELCEANDLYLFLRPGPFIMAEMKNDGIPHWVYKKYPWIIPSGFDGQEATTPTLDYLAPDFLKAVKNWYHAIMTLISSHIPSKGGKVIG
;
A
#
# COMPACT_ATOMS: atom_id res chain seq x y z
N MET A 1 3.47 14.39 -15.57
CA MET A 1 4.71 13.71 -15.11
C MET A 1 5.32 14.49 -13.96
N LEU A 2 5.49 13.84 -12.81
CA LEU A 2 6.19 14.41 -11.65
C LEU A 2 7.71 14.37 -11.90
N LYS A 3 8.40 15.48 -11.64
CA LYS A 3 9.85 15.61 -11.73
C LYS A 3 10.37 16.34 -10.50
N TYR A 4 11.61 16.06 -10.11
CA TYR A 4 12.31 16.80 -9.06
C TYR A 4 13.53 17.49 -9.68
N ALA A 5 13.60 18.81 -9.55
CA ALA A 5 14.70 19.65 -10.01
C ALA A 5 14.79 20.88 -9.11
N ASP A 6 15.98 21.48 -8.96
CA ASP A 6 16.16 22.75 -8.22
C ASP A 6 15.49 22.80 -6.84
N LYS A 7 15.49 21.66 -6.12
CA LYS A 7 14.84 21.48 -4.80
C LYS A 7 13.32 21.63 -4.80
N GLN A 8 12.66 21.47 -5.95
CA GLN A 8 11.23 21.58 -6.12
C GLN A 8 10.66 20.37 -6.87
N PHE A 9 9.41 20.04 -6.57
CA PHE A 9 8.62 19.15 -7.39
C PHE A 9 7.97 19.93 -8.51
N TYR A 10 7.97 19.34 -9.71
CA TYR A 10 7.29 19.86 -10.89
C TYR A 10 6.30 18.82 -11.35
N LEU A 11 5.05 19.24 -11.50
CA LEU A 11 4.02 18.42 -12.12
C LEU A 11 3.58 19.07 -13.42
N ASP A 12 3.75 18.33 -14.52
CA ASP A 12 3.44 18.81 -15.87
C ASP A 12 4.13 20.14 -16.19
N GLY A 13 5.38 20.26 -15.73
CA GLY A 13 6.23 21.43 -15.94
C GLY A 13 5.97 22.59 -14.99
N LYS A 14 4.98 22.50 -14.09
CA LYS A 14 4.67 23.56 -13.11
C LYS A 14 5.20 23.20 -11.73
N PRO A 15 5.90 24.12 -11.03
CA PRO A 15 6.32 23.88 -9.66
C PRO A 15 5.08 23.64 -8.78
N VAL A 16 5.14 22.63 -7.93
CA VAL A 16 4.04 22.21 -7.05
C VAL A 16 4.58 21.88 -5.66
N LEU A 17 3.81 22.27 -4.64
CA LEU A 17 4.00 21.76 -3.29
C LEU A 17 3.08 20.55 -3.11
N LEU A 18 3.67 19.37 -2.91
CA LEU A 18 2.91 18.17 -2.57
C LEU A 18 2.61 18.17 -1.07
N MET A 19 1.36 18.41 -0.73
CA MET A 19 0.87 18.31 0.65
C MET A 19 0.10 17.01 0.78
N ALA A 20 0.71 16.03 1.43
CA ALA A 20 0.17 14.69 1.59
C ALA A 20 -0.42 14.47 2.99
N GLY A 21 -1.67 14.00 3.03
CA GLY A 21 -2.33 13.51 4.24
C GLY A 21 -2.52 12.00 4.16
N GLU A 22 -2.32 11.29 5.27
CA GLU A 22 -2.40 9.83 5.29
C GLU A 22 -3.83 9.37 5.60
N ILE A 23 -4.43 8.60 4.69
CA ILE A 23 -5.77 8.00 4.87
C ILE A 23 -5.66 6.50 4.63
N HIS A 24 -5.71 5.73 5.71
CA HIS A 24 -5.76 4.27 5.65
C HIS A 24 -7.17 3.78 5.36
N TYR A 25 -7.54 3.66 4.07
CA TYR A 25 -8.86 3.20 3.63
C TYR A 25 -9.30 1.89 4.30
N TYR A 26 -8.34 0.96 4.50
CA TYR A 26 -8.56 -0.34 5.13
C TYR A 26 -8.88 -0.28 6.64
N ARG A 27 -8.80 0.91 7.27
CA ARG A 27 -9.17 1.17 8.66
C ARG A 27 -10.48 1.94 8.82
N LEU A 28 -11.09 2.32 7.70
CA LEU A 28 -12.31 3.13 7.68
C LEU A 28 -13.44 2.30 7.07
N ASP A 29 -14.67 2.56 7.51
CA ASP A 29 -15.83 2.14 6.74
C ASP A 29 -15.83 2.84 5.37
N PRO A 30 -16.23 2.18 4.26
CA PRO A 30 -16.19 2.81 2.93
C PRO A 30 -17.05 4.08 2.85
N SER A 31 -18.12 4.17 3.65
CA SER A 31 -18.95 5.37 3.74
C SER A 31 -18.19 6.60 4.28
N GLU A 32 -17.09 6.38 5.02
CA GLU A 32 -16.27 7.44 5.60
C GLU A 32 -15.15 7.91 4.66
N TRP A 33 -14.90 7.24 3.53
CA TRP A 33 -13.80 7.62 2.63
C TRP A 33 -13.98 9.03 2.05
N GLN A 34 -15.16 9.32 1.47
CA GLN A 34 -15.43 10.64 0.89
C GLN A 34 -15.40 11.76 1.96
N PRO A 35 -16.07 11.62 3.12
CA PRO A 35 -15.94 12.61 4.20
C PRO A 35 -14.49 12.92 4.60
N ARG A 36 -13.62 11.91 4.74
CA ARG A 36 -12.20 12.15 5.08
C ARG A 36 -11.41 12.81 3.95
N ILE A 37 -11.75 12.49 2.70
CA ILE A 37 -11.19 13.16 1.51
C ILE A 37 -11.60 14.65 1.49
N ASP A 38 -12.86 14.96 1.81
CA ASP A 38 -13.36 16.33 1.86
C ASP A 38 -12.69 17.16 2.96
N GLU A 39 -12.50 16.57 4.15
CA GLU A 39 -11.76 17.18 5.25
C GLU A 39 -10.28 17.45 4.88
N LEU A 40 -9.63 16.47 4.27
CA LEU A 40 -8.24 16.59 3.78
C LEU A 40 -8.10 17.73 2.77
N LYS A 41 -9.01 17.82 1.80
CA LYS A 41 -9.05 18.91 0.82
C LYS A 41 -9.32 20.26 1.46
N SER A 42 -10.25 20.32 2.41
CA SER A 42 -10.57 21.55 3.17
C SER A 42 -9.38 22.04 3.99
N ALA A 43 -8.51 21.13 4.45
CA ALA A 43 -7.26 21.45 5.11
C ALA A 43 -6.12 21.88 4.15
N GLY A 44 -6.36 21.93 2.84
CA GLY A 44 -5.42 22.42 1.83
C GLY A 44 -4.48 21.36 1.25
N PHE A 45 -4.71 20.07 1.54
CA PHE A 45 -3.92 18.98 1.00
C PHE A 45 -4.35 18.63 -0.43
N ASN A 46 -3.39 18.22 -1.25
CA ASN A 46 -3.60 17.84 -2.66
C ASN A 46 -3.17 16.39 -2.95
N THR A 47 -2.67 15.67 -1.96
CA THR A 47 -2.16 14.31 -2.09
C THR A 47 -2.67 13.44 -0.95
N VAL A 48 -3.05 12.21 -1.25
CA VAL A 48 -3.37 11.16 -0.28
C VAL A 48 -2.21 10.17 -0.24
N ALA A 49 -1.71 9.88 0.95
CA ALA A 49 -0.82 8.75 1.18
C ALA A 49 -1.60 7.60 1.81
N THR A 50 -1.32 6.36 1.41
CA THR A 50 -1.86 5.18 2.10
C THR A 50 -0.92 3.98 2.00
N TYR A 51 -0.85 3.18 3.07
CA TYR A 51 -0.36 1.81 2.96
C TYR A 51 -1.40 0.90 2.29
N ILE A 52 -0.93 -0.21 1.71
CA ILE A 52 -1.77 -1.30 1.17
C ILE A 52 -1.29 -2.60 1.84
N PRO A 53 -1.87 -2.99 2.99
CA PRO A 53 -1.40 -4.14 3.76
C PRO A 53 -1.70 -5.44 3.02
N TRP A 54 -0.67 -6.20 2.66
CA TRP A 54 -0.84 -7.48 1.97
C TRP A 54 -1.79 -8.45 2.72
N VAL A 55 -1.72 -8.48 4.06
CA VAL A 55 -2.60 -9.26 4.94
C VAL A 55 -4.10 -8.96 4.78
N CYS A 56 -4.46 -7.75 4.34
CA CYS A 56 -5.86 -7.38 4.05
C CYS A 56 -6.34 -7.94 2.71
N HIS A 57 -5.41 -8.20 1.78
CA HIS A 57 -5.73 -8.51 0.40
C HIS A 57 -5.50 -9.97 0.02
N GLU A 58 -4.76 -10.75 0.79
CA GLU A 58 -4.49 -12.16 0.48
C GLU A 58 -4.58 -13.03 1.74
N HIS A 59 -5.81 -13.42 2.11
CA HIS A 59 -6.06 -14.27 3.28
C HIS A 59 -5.58 -15.71 3.08
N VAL A 60 -5.63 -16.19 1.84
CA VAL A 60 -5.13 -17.50 1.39
C VAL A 60 -4.22 -17.27 0.20
N GLU A 61 -3.09 -17.97 0.15
CA GLU A 61 -2.12 -17.85 -0.94
C GLU A 61 -2.78 -18.07 -2.32
N GLY A 62 -2.55 -17.13 -3.22
CA GLY A 62 -3.08 -17.11 -4.57
C GLY A 62 -4.44 -16.44 -4.74
N ASP A 63 -5.17 -16.15 -3.65
CA ASP A 63 -6.49 -15.51 -3.68
C ASP A 63 -6.39 -14.03 -3.27
N ILE A 64 -5.80 -13.24 -4.16
CA ILE A 64 -5.61 -11.79 -3.95
C ILE A 64 -6.88 -11.03 -4.34
N ASP A 65 -7.49 -10.34 -3.38
CA ASP A 65 -8.65 -9.48 -3.57
C ASP A 65 -8.29 -7.99 -3.42
N LEU A 66 -8.32 -7.28 -4.55
CA LEU A 66 -8.11 -5.82 -4.62
C LEU A 66 -9.42 -5.03 -4.84
N THR A 67 -10.53 -5.76 -4.95
CA THR A 67 -11.86 -5.25 -5.30
C THR A 67 -12.84 -5.26 -4.13
N GLY A 68 -12.39 -5.70 -2.96
CA GLY A 68 -13.21 -5.80 -1.75
C GLY A 68 -14.34 -6.83 -1.86
N LYS A 69 -14.14 -7.89 -2.66
CA LYS A 69 -15.05 -9.03 -2.76
C LYS A 69 -15.32 -9.67 -1.40
N TYR A 70 -14.30 -9.76 -0.54
CA TYR A 70 -14.42 -10.37 0.80
C TYR A 70 -14.68 -9.36 1.90
N ASN A 71 -14.22 -8.12 1.73
CA ASN A 71 -14.43 -7.02 2.65
C ASN A 71 -14.34 -5.71 1.88
N GLU A 72 -15.44 -4.96 1.81
CA GLU A 72 -15.52 -3.73 1.03
C GLU A 72 -14.50 -2.67 1.47
N ARG A 73 -14.11 -2.67 2.75
CA ARG A 73 -13.04 -1.80 3.26
C ARG A 73 -11.68 -2.05 2.63
N HIS A 74 -11.47 -3.24 2.06
CA HIS A 74 -10.25 -3.61 1.36
C HIS A 74 -10.35 -3.38 -0.16
N ASN A 75 -11.35 -2.63 -0.64
CA ASN A 75 -11.43 -2.27 -2.05
C ASN A 75 -10.47 -1.11 -2.39
N ILE A 76 -9.19 -1.44 -2.53
CA ILE A 76 -8.15 -0.46 -2.90
C ILE A 76 -8.42 0.14 -4.28
N LYS A 77 -8.96 -0.63 -5.23
CA LYS A 77 -9.29 -0.13 -6.56
C LYS A 77 -10.29 1.03 -6.47
N ALA A 78 -11.41 0.83 -5.76
CA ALA A 78 -12.41 1.88 -5.59
C ALA A 78 -11.86 3.09 -4.82
N PHE A 79 -10.99 2.88 -3.83
CA PHE A 79 -10.38 3.99 -3.09
C PHE A 79 -9.45 4.85 -3.97
N ILE A 80 -8.64 4.22 -4.84
CA ILE A 80 -7.82 4.94 -5.83
C ILE A 80 -8.72 5.75 -6.77
N GLU A 81 -9.74 5.11 -7.35
CA GLU A 81 -10.69 5.75 -8.27
C GLU A 81 -11.43 6.92 -7.61
N LEU A 82 -11.78 6.79 -6.32
CA LEU A 82 -12.40 7.87 -5.55
C LEU A 82 -11.46 9.07 -5.35
N CYS A 83 -10.19 8.82 -5.01
CA CYS A 83 -9.20 9.89 -4.90
C CYS A 83 -8.98 10.59 -6.25
N GLU A 84 -8.94 9.82 -7.34
CA GLU A 84 -8.79 10.36 -8.70
C GLU A 84 -9.98 11.23 -9.10
N ALA A 85 -11.21 10.78 -8.82
CA ALA A 85 -12.44 11.55 -9.05
C ALA A 85 -12.48 12.86 -8.23
N ASN A 86 -11.77 12.91 -7.11
CA ASN A 86 -11.62 14.09 -6.25
C ASN A 86 -10.44 14.99 -6.62
N ASP A 87 -9.77 14.71 -7.75
CA ASP A 87 -8.61 15.42 -8.29
C ASP A 87 -7.32 15.30 -7.44
N LEU A 88 -7.26 14.37 -6.49
CA LEU A 88 -6.13 14.17 -5.58
C LEU A 88 -5.04 13.29 -6.20
N TYR A 89 -3.77 13.64 -5.94
CA TYR A 89 -2.66 12.73 -6.20
C TYR A 89 -2.60 11.62 -5.17
N LEU A 90 -2.00 10.49 -5.54
CA LEU A 90 -1.81 9.37 -4.63
C LEU A 90 -0.33 9.02 -4.46
N PHE A 91 0.04 8.74 -3.22
CA PHE A 91 1.30 8.12 -2.82
C PHE A 91 0.99 6.76 -2.18
N LEU A 92 1.13 5.68 -2.95
CA LEU A 92 0.74 4.33 -2.55
C LEU A 92 1.96 3.57 -2.02
N ARG A 93 1.83 3.00 -0.81
CA ARG A 93 2.92 2.25 -0.15
C ARG A 93 2.51 0.78 0.02
N PRO A 94 2.73 -0.10 -0.97
CA PRO A 94 2.21 -1.46 -0.97
C PRO A 94 3.00 -2.49 -0.14
N GLY A 95 3.89 -2.04 0.74
CA GLY A 95 4.67 -2.96 1.58
C GLY A 95 5.79 -3.67 0.80
N PRO A 96 6.06 -4.97 1.04
CA PRO A 96 5.17 -5.93 1.70
C PRO A 96 5.07 -5.69 3.21
N PHE A 97 6.16 -5.22 3.82
CA PHE A 97 6.19 -4.71 5.19
C PHE A 97 5.77 -3.24 5.20
N ILE A 98 4.76 -2.90 5.98
CA ILE A 98 4.24 -1.52 6.12
C ILE A 98 4.36 -0.97 7.54
N MET A 99 4.64 -1.83 8.52
CA MET A 99 4.47 -1.53 9.94
C MET A 99 3.03 -1.05 10.22
N ALA A 100 2.82 0.27 10.24
CA ALA A 100 1.55 0.95 10.44
C ALA A 100 0.80 0.55 11.72
N GLU A 101 1.45 -0.06 12.71
CA GLU A 101 0.81 -0.75 13.83
C GLU A 101 -0.20 -1.82 13.34
N MET A 102 0.12 -2.48 12.23
CA MET A 102 -0.70 -3.51 11.61
C MET A 102 -0.28 -4.90 12.09
N LYS A 103 -1.23 -5.84 12.12
CA LYS A 103 -0.92 -7.24 12.42
C LYS A 103 0.12 -7.77 11.44
N ASN A 104 1.17 -8.39 11.99
CA ASN A 104 2.33 -8.92 11.25
C ASN A 104 2.94 -7.89 10.29
N ASP A 105 2.84 -6.60 10.62
CA ASP A 105 3.36 -5.49 9.81
C ASP A 105 2.85 -5.47 8.37
N GLY A 106 1.68 -6.07 8.13
CA GLY A 106 1.08 -6.19 6.80
C GLY A 106 1.32 -7.52 6.09
N ILE A 107 2.10 -8.45 6.64
CA ILE A 107 2.39 -9.74 6.01
C ILE A 107 1.31 -10.79 6.35
N PRO A 108 0.76 -11.53 5.37
CA PRO A 108 -0.26 -12.54 5.65
C PRO A 108 0.20 -13.65 6.59
N HIS A 109 -0.70 -14.10 7.46
CA HIS A 109 -0.44 -15.21 8.39
C HIS A 109 -0.01 -16.49 7.68
N TRP A 110 -0.51 -16.75 6.47
CA TRP A 110 -0.18 -17.97 5.73
C TRP A 110 1.29 -18.02 5.31
N VAL A 111 1.97 -16.88 5.12
CA VAL A 111 3.39 -16.83 4.76
C VAL A 111 4.22 -17.48 5.87
N TYR A 112 4.01 -17.04 7.11
CA TYR A 112 4.66 -17.60 8.30
C TYR A 112 4.32 -19.08 8.50
N LYS A 113 3.05 -19.44 8.33
CA LYS A 113 2.58 -20.82 8.53
C LYS A 113 3.15 -21.78 7.49
N LYS A 114 3.23 -21.34 6.23
CA LYS A 114 3.71 -22.16 5.11
C LYS A 114 5.22 -22.31 5.12
N TYR A 115 5.93 -21.26 5.54
CA TYR A 115 7.38 -21.18 5.49
C TYR A 115 7.98 -20.87 6.87
N PRO A 116 7.84 -21.75 7.88
CA PRO A 116 8.31 -21.44 9.23
C PRO A 116 9.83 -21.20 9.31
N TRP A 117 10.62 -21.74 8.37
CA TRP A 117 12.08 -21.56 8.31
C TRP A 117 12.54 -20.15 7.88
N ILE A 118 11.62 -19.27 7.46
CA ILE A 118 11.98 -17.88 7.14
C ILE A 118 12.11 -17.02 8.39
N ILE A 119 11.77 -17.54 9.58
CA ILE A 119 12.01 -16.86 10.85
C ILE A 119 13.46 -17.16 11.25
N PRO A 120 14.34 -16.14 11.36
CA PRO A 120 15.72 -16.36 11.68
C PRO A 120 15.87 -16.75 13.16
N SER A 121 16.91 -17.54 13.45
CA SER A 121 17.37 -17.77 14.82
C SER A 121 18.10 -16.54 15.36
N GLY A 122 18.09 -16.37 16.68
CA GLY A 122 18.95 -15.43 17.38
C GLY A 122 20.44 -15.76 17.20
N PHE A 123 21.31 -14.81 17.54
CA PHE A 123 22.78 -15.02 17.50
C PHE A 123 23.25 -16.15 18.42
N ASP A 124 22.44 -16.53 19.40
CA ASP A 124 22.62 -17.65 20.32
C ASP A 124 22.07 -18.98 19.78
N GLY A 125 21.53 -18.99 18.55
CA GLY A 125 20.91 -20.16 17.92
C GLY A 125 19.51 -20.48 18.44
N GLN A 126 18.95 -19.67 19.35
CA GLN A 126 17.60 -19.86 19.86
C GLN A 126 16.56 -19.28 18.90
N GLU A 127 15.31 -19.73 19.04
CA GLU A 127 14.20 -19.13 18.29
C GLU A 127 14.02 -17.66 18.71
N ALA A 128 13.90 -16.76 17.73
CA ALA A 128 13.65 -15.36 18.03
C ALA A 128 12.29 -15.20 18.74
N THR A 129 12.24 -14.42 19.81
CA THR A 129 11.00 -14.14 20.56
C THR A 129 9.99 -13.32 19.76
N THR A 130 10.41 -12.77 18.63
CA THR A 130 9.58 -12.03 17.69
C THR A 130 9.71 -12.71 16.33
N PRO A 131 8.60 -13.02 15.64
CA PRO A 131 8.63 -13.67 14.34
C PRO A 131 9.03 -12.68 13.24
N THR A 132 10.25 -12.14 13.34
CA THR A 132 10.86 -11.35 12.27
C THR A 132 11.13 -12.24 11.06
N LEU A 133 11.11 -11.68 9.86
CA LEU A 133 11.34 -12.42 8.63
C LEU A 133 12.78 -12.25 8.17
N ASP A 134 13.40 -13.33 7.72
CA ASP A 134 14.56 -13.28 6.86
C ASP A 134 14.12 -12.75 5.48
N TYR A 135 14.44 -11.48 5.22
CA TYR A 135 14.11 -10.81 3.97
C TYR A 135 14.76 -11.44 2.73
N LEU A 136 15.80 -12.28 2.90
CA LEU A 136 16.50 -12.94 1.81
C LEU A 136 16.03 -14.38 1.59
N ALA A 137 15.12 -14.90 2.44
CA ALA A 137 14.60 -16.24 2.28
C ALA A 137 13.91 -16.41 0.90
N PRO A 138 14.33 -17.37 0.06
CA PRO A 138 13.82 -17.51 -1.31
C PRO A 138 12.30 -17.66 -1.41
N ASP A 139 11.69 -18.39 -0.47
CA ASP A 139 10.23 -18.58 -0.42
C ASP A 139 9.48 -17.30 -0.05
N PHE A 140 10.04 -16.50 0.86
CA PHE A 140 9.49 -15.19 1.19
C PHE A 140 9.56 -14.25 -0.01
N LEU A 141 10.72 -14.15 -0.66
CA LEU A 141 10.90 -13.36 -1.87
C LEU A 141 9.97 -13.78 -3.00
N LYS A 142 9.74 -15.09 -3.17
CA LYS A 142 8.77 -15.63 -4.14
C LYS A 142 7.35 -15.18 -3.82
N ALA A 143 6.92 -15.27 -2.57
CA ALA A 143 5.59 -14.86 -2.14
C ALA A 143 5.39 -13.33 -2.31
N VAL A 144 6.39 -12.52 -1.92
CA VAL A 144 6.39 -11.07 -2.16
C VAL A 144 6.31 -10.72 -3.64
N LYS A 145 7.00 -11.46 -4.51
CA LYS A 145 6.93 -11.24 -5.95
C LYS A 145 5.52 -11.45 -6.51
N ASN A 146 4.77 -12.43 -6.00
CA ASN A 146 3.38 -12.65 -6.39
C ASN A 146 2.48 -11.49 -5.93
N TRP A 147 2.63 -11.06 -4.66
CA TRP A 147 1.92 -9.89 -4.13
C TRP A 147 2.17 -8.66 -4.99
N TYR A 148 3.44 -8.34 -5.25
CA TYR A 148 3.82 -7.20 -6.07
C TYR A 148 3.33 -7.32 -7.51
N HIS A 149 3.34 -8.51 -8.12
CA HIS A 149 2.79 -8.67 -9.46
C HIS A 149 1.31 -8.25 -9.51
N ALA A 150 0.50 -8.67 -8.54
CA ALA A 150 -0.91 -8.31 -8.48
C ALA A 150 -1.12 -6.81 -8.21
N ILE A 151 -0.54 -6.28 -7.12
CA ILE A 151 -0.78 -4.89 -6.74
C ILE A 151 -0.15 -3.90 -7.70
N MET A 152 1.04 -4.18 -8.25
CA MET A 152 1.67 -3.28 -9.23
C MET A 152 0.94 -3.31 -10.57
N THR A 153 0.26 -4.40 -10.93
CA THR A 153 -0.60 -4.41 -12.11
C THR A 153 -1.71 -3.37 -11.97
N LEU A 154 -2.39 -3.34 -10.82
CA LEU A 154 -3.38 -2.30 -10.49
C LEU A 154 -2.73 -0.90 -10.44
N ILE A 155 -1.69 -0.70 -9.64
CA ILE A 155 -1.06 0.62 -9.49
C ILE A 155 -0.61 1.18 -10.84
N SER A 156 -0.02 0.35 -11.69
CA SER A 156 0.46 0.76 -13.01
C SER A 156 -0.65 1.22 -13.95
N SER A 157 -1.93 0.87 -13.73
CA SER A 157 -3.05 1.40 -14.53
C SER A 157 -3.45 2.81 -14.13
N HIS A 158 -3.03 3.27 -12.95
CA HIS A 158 -3.38 4.57 -12.38
C HIS A 158 -2.20 5.56 -12.34
N ILE A 159 -1.13 5.32 -13.08
CA ILE A 159 -0.01 6.29 -13.19
C ILE A 159 -0.33 7.41 -14.20
N PRO A 160 0.30 8.60 -14.08
CA PRO A 160 0.07 9.74 -14.97
C PRO A 160 0.21 9.45 -16.47
N SER A 161 1.14 8.59 -16.88
CA SER A 161 1.30 8.24 -18.31
C SER A 161 0.14 7.41 -18.86
N LYS A 162 -0.75 6.91 -18.01
CA LYS A 162 -1.99 6.22 -18.35
C LYS A 162 -3.24 7.01 -17.94
N GLY A 163 -3.09 8.27 -17.56
CA GLY A 163 -4.19 9.17 -17.19
C GLY A 163 -4.63 9.11 -15.73
N GLY A 164 -3.98 8.31 -14.88
CA GLY A 164 -4.28 8.28 -13.44
C GLY A 164 -3.43 9.27 -12.63
N LYS A 165 -3.58 9.25 -11.30
CA LYS A 165 -2.95 10.21 -10.38
C LYS A 165 -1.99 9.62 -9.35
N VAL A 166 -1.59 8.36 -9.51
CA VAL A 166 -0.56 7.74 -8.66
C VAL A 166 0.83 8.25 -9.06
N ILE A 167 1.43 9.05 -8.19
CA ILE A 167 2.71 9.73 -8.44
C ILE A 167 3.88 9.19 -7.60
N GLY A 168 3.58 8.29 -6.65
CA GLY A 168 4.56 7.65 -5.77
C GLY A 168 3.99 6.41 -5.10
#